data_AF-A0A833WKK5-F1
#
_entry.id   AF-A0A833WKK5-F1
#
_cell.length_a   1.000
_cell.length_b   1.000
_cell.length_c   1.000
_cell.angle_alpha   90.00
_cell.angle_beta   90.00
_cell.angle_gamma   90.00
#
_symmetry.space_group_name_H-M   'P 1'
#
loop_
_entity.id
_entity.type
_entity.pdbx_description
1 polymer ?
#
loop_
_entity_poly.entity_id
_entity_poly.type
_entity_poly.pdbx_seq_one_letter_code
_entity_poly.pdbx_strand_id
1 'polypeptide(L)'
;MVGSEDIIEGRGGGKLSDYFGKSGGMKKKMLHWARAGKADDFVIENLNLKGLSGHALKSNKNYKHFEQFQEALLDISLKKMTPTSDIWRRMGLEKLKTIDDVEAAQSTDAFLLYVRYARHFDAAALKNNIKHKTAIPVISDDVTFAEALARLTVWKMDDRPANYVKAALRLDNLSPTALLERQYFDLYVNYLKGKAIRMYRGGETKEDVDSFVKTALSLNSMPPENIPASIDRFYKFVLDPNALSLGPVATGWGSGWLRLTLCIGNGAGFREKQVVSQFVHERVKTDEIIVFRNKCFISHRKTESMTFFHICFLSILVFYSCIFKTWVICPKRVSKQH
;
A
#
# COMPACT_ATOMS: atom_id res chain seq x y z
N MET A 1 -14.82 11.07 -40.05
CA MET A 1 -15.38 9.81 -39.49
C MET A 1 -15.75 10.14 -38.04
N VAL A 2 -16.84 10.85 -37.70
CA VAL A 2 -18.29 10.57 -37.82
C VAL A 2 -18.65 9.11 -37.59
N GLY A 3 -19.33 8.85 -36.47
CA GLY A 3 -19.84 7.55 -36.02
C GLY A 3 -20.00 7.56 -34.50
N SER A 4 -20.98 8.31 -33.97
CA SER A 4 -22.34 7.86 -33.59
C SER A 4 -22.44 7.64 -32.07
N GLU A 5 -22.71 8.74 -31.37
CA GLU A 5 -23.25 8.75 -30.00
C GLU A 5 -24.74 8.42 -30.07
N ASP A 6 -25.11 7.17 -29.78
CA ASP A 6 -26.51 6.82 -29.53
C ASP A 6 -26.85 7.21 -28.08
N ILE A 7 -27.34 8.44 -27.94
CA ILE A 7 -28.07 8.92 -26.77
C ILE A 7 -29.44 8.23 -26.79
N ILE A 8 -29.59 7.17 -26.00
CA ILE A 8 -30.92 6.63 -25.67
C ILE A 8 -31.50 7.48 -24.54
N GLU A 9 -32.12 8.61 -24.91
CA GLU A 9 -33.17 9.24 -24.10
C GLU A 9 -34.52 8.57 -24.43
N GLY A 10 -34.85 7.55 -23.65
CA GLY A 10 -36.15 6.88 -23.70
C GLY A 10 -37.07 7.38 -22.58
N ARG A 11 -37.98 8.29 -22.92
CA ARG A 11 -39.22 8.58 -22.19
C ARG A 11 -39.97 7.29 -21.83
N GLY A 12 -40.31 7.12 -20.55
CA GLY A 12 -41.19 6.04 -20.09
C GLY A 12 -41.34 6.06 -18.58
N GLY A 13 -42.33 6.80 -18.07
CA GLY A 13 -42.72 6.85 -16.66
C GLY A 13 -43.42 5.58 -16.17
N GLY A 14 -42.75 4.43 -16.30
CA GLY A 14 -43.14 3.20 -15.62
C GLY A 14 -42.55 3.17 -14.21
N LYS A 15 -43.37 2.89 -13.19
CA LYS A 15 -42.89 2.68 -11.82
C LYS A 15 -41.86 1.55 -11.82
N LEU A 16 -40.59 1.92 -11.70
CA LEU A 16 -39.43 1.03 -11.64
C LEU A 16 -39.47 0.06 -10.44
N SER A 17 -40.45 0.19 -9.54
CA SER A 17 -40.70 -0.69 -8.41
C SER A 17 -41.15 -2.10 -8.82
N ASP A 18 -41.73 -2.25 -10.00
CA ASP A 18 -42.47 -3.47 -10.33
C ASP A 18 -41.59 -4.55 -10.99
N TYR A 19 -40.35 -4.21 -11.38
CA TYR A 19 -39.43 -5.13 -12.07
C TYR A 19 -38.48 -5.92 -11.15
N PHE A 20 -38.47 -5.67 -9.84
CA PHE A 20 -37.41 -6.18 -8.96
C PHE A 20 -37.94 -6.97 -7.76
N GLY A 21 -38.60 -8.09 -8.05
CA GLY A 21 -38.91 -9.13 -7.06
C GLY A 21 -37.64 -9.70 -6.41
N LYS A 22 -37.56 -9.52 -5.08
CA LYS A 22 -36.86 -10.27 -4.02
C LYS A 22 -35.41 -10.73 -4.30
N SER A 23 -34.47 -10.01 -3.68
CA SER A 23 -33.02 -10.25 -3.53
C SER A 23 -32.16 -10.20 -4.80
N GLY A 24 -32.55 -10.85 -5.90
CA GLY A 24 -31.78 -10.81 -7.16
C GLY A 24 -31.92 -9.49 -7.93
N GLY A 25 -33.03 -8.77 -7.72
CA GLY A 25 -33.37 -7.58 -8.48
C GLY A 25 -32.39 -6.42 -8.29
N MET A 26 -32.02 -6.10 -7.05
CA MET A 26 -31.13 -4.97 -6.77
C MET A 26 -29.72 -5.17 -7.35
N LYS A 27 -29.14 -6.37 -7.23
CA LYS A 27 -27.82 -6.66 -7.83
C LYS A 27 -27.86 -6.53 -9.36
N LYS A 28 -28.91 -7.04 -10.02
CA LYS A 28 -29.12 -6.87 -11.47
C LYS A 28 -29.27 -5.39 -11.85
N LYS A 29 -29.99 -4.62 -11.04
CA LYS A 29 -30.16 -3.17 -11.22
C LYS A 29 -28.82 -2.42 -11.11
N MET A 30 -28.00 -2.72 -10.10
CA MET A 30 -26.67 -2.12 -9.95
C MET A 30 -25.76 -2.46 -11.13
N LEU A 31 -25.75 -3.73 -11.55
CA LEU A 31 -24.99 -4.16 -12.72
C LEU A 31 -25.48 -3.48 -14.01
N HIS A 32 -26.79 -3.31 -14.17
CA HIS A 32 -27.38 -2.62 -15.30
C HIS A 32 -26.94 -1.15 -15.33
N TRP A 33 -27.03 -0.43 -14.20
CA TRP A 33 -26.54 0.95 -14.10
C TRP A 33 -25.05 1.07 -14.37
N ALA A 34 -24.23 0.12 -13.89
CA ALA A 34 -22.79 0.09 -14.15
C ALA A 34 -22.49 -0.14 -15.64
N ARG A 35 -23.20 -1.07 -16.30
CA ARG A 35 -23.08 -1.30 -17.76
C ARG A 35 -23.50 -0.10 -18.59
N ALA A 36 -24.55 0.59 -18.14
CA ALA A 36 -25.04 1.82 -18.75
C ALA A 36 -24.16 3.04 -18.44
N GLY A 37 -23.03 2.87 -17.72
CA GLY A 37 -22.09 3.94 -17.44
C GLY A 37 -22.66 5.07 -16.58
N LYS A 38 -23.68 4.78 -15.75
CA LYS A 38 -24.29 5.81 -14.90
C LYS A 38 -23.25 6.42 -13.96
N ALA A 39 -23.38 7.73 -13.72
CA ALA A 39 -22.53 8.47 -12.79
C ALA A 39 -22.89 8.14 -11.33
N ASP A 40 -21.94 8.34 -10.44
CA ASP A 40 -22.09 8.03 -9.02
C ASP A 40 -23.21 8.87 -8.39
N ASP A 41 -23.32 10.16 -8.74
CA ASP A 41 -24.39 11.06 -8.29
C ASP A 41 -25.79 10.55 -8.65
N PHE A 42 -25.96 10.02 -9.88
CA PHE A 42 -27.22 9.42 -10.31
C PHE A 42 -27.59 8.23 -9.42
N VAL A 43 -26.63 7.38 -9.09
CA VAL A 43 -26.87 6.18 -8.26
C VAL A 43 -27.13 6.58 -6.81
N ILE A 44 -26.36 7.53 -6.26
CA ILE A 44 -26.54 8.07 -4.90
C ILE A 44 -27.94 8.66 -4.74
N GLU A 45 -28.39 9.46 -5.71
CA GLU A 45 -29.74 10.04 -5.70
C GLU A 45 -30.82 8.96 -5.79
N ASN A 46 -30.70 8.02 -6.72
CA ASN A 46 -31.68 6.93 -6.89
C ASN A 46 -31.69 5.92 -5.74
N LEU A 47 -30.65 5.88 -4.90
CA LEU A 47 -30.59 5.08 -3.69
C LEU A 47 -31.00 5.87 -2.43
N ASN A 48 -31.43 7.13 -2.58
CA ASN A 48 -31.77 8.04 -1.48
C ASN A 48 -30.61 8.20 -0.47
N LEU A 49 -29.38 8.32 -1.00
CA LEU A 49 -28.17 8.56 -0.23
C LEU A 49 -27.68 10.01 -0.30
N LYS A 50 -28.36 10.85 -1.10
CA LYS A 50 -28.04 12.26 -1.28
C LYS A 50 -28.09 13.00 0.06
N GLY A 51 -27.06 13.82 0.34
CA GLY A 51 -26.93 14.58 1.59
C GLY A 51 -26.43 13.78 2.79
N LEU A 52 -26.25 12.46 2.67
CA LEU A 52 -25.62 11.65 3.72
C LEU A 52 -24.10 11.66 3.54
N SER A 53 -23.36 11.68 4.65
CA SER A 53 -21.90 11.58 4.65
C SER A 53 -21.40 10.80 5.87
N GLY A 54 -20.12 10.43 5.85
CA GLY A 54 -19.44 9.78 6.98
C GLY A 54 -20.19 8.57 7.51
N HIS A 55 -20.46 8.55 8.83
CA HIS A 55 -21.15 7.46 9.50
C HIS A 55 -22.62 7.33 9.04
N ALA A 56 -23.33 8.44 8.83
CA ALA A 56 -24.74 8.41 8.42
C ALA A 56 -24.92 7.74 7.04
N LEU A 57 -23.99 7.97 6.11
CA LEU A 57 -23.97 7.32 4.81
C LEU A 57 -23.73 5.81 4.97
N LYS A 58 -22.66 5.42 5.67
CA LYS A 58 -22.26 4.00 5.80
C LYS A 58 -23.27 3.15 6.57
N SER A 59 -23.97 3.74 7.53
CA SER A 59 -25.01 3.06 8.32
C SER A 59 -26.35 2.94 7.59
N ASN A 60 -26.53 3.58 6.43
CA ASN A 60 -27.76 3.48 5.65
C ASN A 60 -27.88 2.11 4.97
N LYS A 61 -29.03 1.46 5.09
CA LYS A 61 -29.31 0.13 4.48
C LYS A 61 -29.10 0.07 2.96
N ASN A 62 -29.21 1.20 2.26
CA ASN A 62 -29.02 1.29 0.81
C ASN A 62 -27.55 1.48 0.40
N TYR A 63 -26.66 1.81 1.33
CA TYR A 63 -25.24 2.02 1.05
C TYR A 63 -24.57 0.76 0.46
N LYS A 64 -24.92 -0.43 0.96
CA LYS A 64 -24.45 -1.71 0.40
C LYS A 64 -24.76 -1.87 -1.10
N HIS A 65 -25.82 -1.24 -1.60
CA HIS A 65 -26.16 -1.29 -3.03
C HIS A 65 -25.29 -0.35 -3.85
N PHE A 66 -24.90 0.80 -3.28
CA PHE A 66 -23.90 1.66 -3.89
C PHE A 66 -22.53 0.95 -3.97
N GLU A 67 -22.13 0.23 -2.92
CA GLU A 67 -20.91 -0.60 -2.96
C GLU A 67 -20.98 -1.67 -4.06
N GLN A 68 -22.11 -2.37 -4.20
CA GLN A 68 -22.33 -3.35 -5.28
C GLN A 68 -22.25 -2.71 -6.67
N PHE A 69 -22.72 -1.48 -6.83
CA PHE A 69 -22.59 -0.73 -8.07
C PHE A 69 -21.11 -0.41 -8.37
N GLN A 70 -20.36 0.08 -7.39
CA GLN A 70 -18.91 0.35 -7.53
C GLN A 70 -18.14 -0.92 -7.90
N GLU A 71 -18.40 -2.05 -7.24
CA GLU A 71 -17.75 -3.32 -7.57
C GLU A 71 -18.08 -3.78 -9.00
N ALA A 72 -19.36 -3.73 -9.41
CA ALA A 72 -19.76 -4.09 -10.77
C ALA A 72 -19.10 -3.17 -11.82
N LEU A 73 -18.93 -1.90 -11.49
CA LEU A 73 -18.25 -0.93 -12.35
C LEU A 73 -16.76 -1.24 -12.51
N LEU A 74 -16.07 -1.57 -11.41
CA LEU A 74 -14.68 -2.00 -11.47
C LEU A 74 -14.51 -3.27 -12.29
N ASP A 75 -15.39 -4.26 -12.13
CA ASP A 75 -15.36 -5.50 -12.93
C ASP A 75 -15.52 -5.24 -14.43
N ILE A 76 -16.43 -4.34 -14.81
CA ILE A 76 -16.65 -3.94 -16.20
C ILE A 76 -15.43 -3.19 -16.74
N SER A 77 -14.89 -2.26 -15.95
CA SER A 77 -13.71 -1.47 -16.31
C SER A 77 -12.49 -2.36 -16.53
N LEU A 78 -12.31 -3.37 -15.67
CA LEU A 78 -11.23 -4.34 -15.80
C LEU A 78 -11.38 -5.20 -17.06
N LYS A 79 -12.61 -5.66 -17.37
CA LYS A 79 -12.88 -6.41 -18.61
C LYS A 79 -12.60 -5.59 -19.86
N LYS A 80 -12.84 -4.29 -19.81
CA LYS A 80 -12.54 -3.33 -20.88
C LYS A 80 -11.08 -2.88 -20.89
N MET A 81 -10.29 -3.26 -19.88
CA MET A 81 -8.94 -2.75 -19.67
C MET A 81 -8.90 -1.21 -19.66
N THR A 82 -9.87 -0.58 -18.99
CA THR A 82 -9.90 0.88 -18.83
C THR A 82 -8.59 1.35 -18.16
N PRO A 83 -7.91 2.38 -18.69
CA PRO A 83 -6.69 2.92 -18.10
C PRO A 83 -6.84 3.25 -16.61
N THR A 84 -5.79 3.04 -15.82
CA THR A 84 -5.86 3.34 -14.38
C THR A 84 -6.06 4.82 -14.11
N SER A 85 -5.58 5.70 -14.98
CA SER A 85 -5.72 7.15 -14.87
C SER A 85 -7.18 7.61 -14.97
N ASP A 86 -7.99 6.94 -15.79
CA ASP A 86 -9.43 7.19 -15.88
C ASP A 86 -10.13 6.78 -14.59
N ILE A 87 -9.74 5.64 -14.00
CA ILE A 87 -10.29 5.19 -12.71
C ILE A 87 -9.83 6.10 -11.57
N TRP A 88 -8.57 6.54 -11.58
CA TRP A 88 -8.03 7.50 -10.61
C TRP A 88 -8.83 8.80 -10.62
N ARG A 89 -9.10 9.36 -11.81
CA ARG A 89 -9.89 10.58 -11.99
C ARG A 89 -11.34 10.40 -11.59
N ARG A 90 -11.94 9.26 -11.97
CA ARG A 90 -13.32 8.94 -11.57
C ARG A 90 -13.49 8.90 -10.06
N MET A 91 -12.49 8.43 -9.34
CA MET A 91 -12.49 8.37 -7.87
C MET A 91 -12.20 9.74 -7.22
N GLY A 92 -12.02 10.81 -8.02
CA GLY A 92 -11.70 12.15 -7.55
C GLY A 92 -10.33 12.26 -6.88
N LEU A 93 -9.40 11.38 -7.28
CA LEU A 93 -8.05 11.31 -6.72
C LEU A 93 -7.06 12.22 -7.49
N GLU A 94 -7.45 12.84 -8.61
CA GLU A 94 -6.58 13.75 -9.37
C GLU A 94 -6.16 15.01 -8.59
N LYS A 95 -6.88 15.32 -7.51
CA LYS A 95 -6.55 16.42 -6.60
C LYS A 95 -5.33 16.14 -5.74
N LEU A 96 -4.93 14.87 -5.58
CA LEU A 96 -3.75 14.49 -4.81
C LEU A 96 -2.50 14.82 -5.63
N LYS A 97 -1.58 15.61 -5.07
CA LYS A 97 -0.38 16.09 -5.79
C LYS A 97 0.91 15.65 -5.13
N THR A 98 0.89 15.52 -3.81
CA THR A 98 2.08 15.27 -2.99
C THR A 98 2.09 13.86 -2.39
N ILE A 99 3.22 13.47 -1.79
CA ILE A 99 3.34 12.23 -1.02
C ILE A 99 2.37 12.26 0.18
N ASP A 100 2.35 13.38 0.91
CA ASP A 100 1.49 13.57 2.08
C ASP A 100 0.00 13.42 1.73
N ASP A 101 -0.43 13.96 0.57
CA ASP A 101 -1.80 13.79 0.08
C ASP A 101 -2.15 12.32 -0.13
N VAL A 102 -1.23 11.57 -0.76
CA VAL A 102 -1.41 10.14 -1.01
C VAL A 102 -1.46 9.37 0.31
N GLU A 103 -0.56 9.65 1.24
CA GLU A 103 -0.53 9.03 2.57
C GLU A 103 -1.82 9.27 3.36
N ALA A 104 -2.30 10.51 3.40
CA ALA A 104 -3.56 10.87 4.04
C ALA A 104 -4.77 10.13 3.39
N ALA A 105 -4.72 9.90 2.08
CA ALA A 105 -5.78 9.22 1.34
C ALA A 105 -5.78 7.69 1.48
N GLN A 106 -4.70 7.05 1.98
CA GLN A 106 -4.55 5.58 1.95
C GLN A 106 -5.67 4.81 2.66
N SER A 107 -6.29 5.43 3.67
CA SER A 107 -7.39 4.83 4.44
C SER A 107 -8.79 5.13 3.89
N THR A 108 -8.89 5.94 2.83
CA THR A 108 -10.17 6.30 2.22
C THR A 108 -10.71 5.18 1.34
N ASP A 109 -12.04 5.01 1.30
CA ASP A 109 -12.67 3.96 0.49
C ASP A 109 -12.33 4.11 -1.00
N ALA A 110 -12.27 5.34 -1.51
CA ALA A 110 -11.91 5.65 -2.90
C ALA A 110 -10.49 5.18 -3.26
N PHE A 111 -9.51 5.47 -2.40
CA PHE A 111 -8.13 5.02 -2.61
C PHE A 111 -8.00 3.50 -2.53
N LEU A 112 -8.68 2.86 -1.58
CA LEU A 112 -8.67 1.40 -1.44
C LEU A 112 -9.31 0.70 -2.66
N LEU A 113 -10.40 1.24 -3.20
CA LEU A 113 -11.02 0.77 -4.44
C LEU A 113 -10.08 0.93 -5.64
N TYR A 114 -9.39 2.08 -5.75
CA TYR A 114 -8.39 2.30 -6.78
C TYR A 114 -7.23 1.29 -6.67
N VAL A 115 -6.65 1.09 -5.49
CA VAL A 115 -5.55 0.14 -5.26
C VAL A 115 -5.98 -1.29 -5.66
N ARG A 116 -7.21 -1.70 -5.29
CA ARG A 116 -7.78 -2.99 -5.70
C ARG A 116 -7.86 -3.09 -7.22
N TYR A 117 -8.36 -2.06 -7.90
CA TYR A 117 -8.43 -2.02 -9.35
C TYR A 117 -7.05 -2.10 -10.01
N ALA A 118 -6.14 -1.22 -9.61
CA ALA A 118 -4.79 -1.14 -10.13
C ALA A 118 -4.04 -2.48 -9.97
N ARG A 119 -4.24 -3.18 -8.85
CA ARG A 119 -3.69 -4.53 -8.63
C ARG A 119 -4.20 -5.55 -9.64
N HIS A 120 -5.51 -5.59 -9.91
CA HIS A 120 -6.08 -6.50 -10.89
C HIS A 120 -5.66 -6.15 -12.32
N PHE A 121 -5.65 -4.86 -12.65
CA PHE A 121 -5.19 -4.37 -13.95
C PHE A 121 -3.73 -4.75 -14.20
N ASP A 122 -2.86 -4.52 -13.22
CA ASP A 122 -1.44 -4.86 -13.26
C ASP A 122 -1.19 -6.38 -13.41
N ALA A 123 -1.94 -7.21 -12.69
CA ALA A 123 -1.87 -8.66 -12.83
C ALA A 123 -2.28 -9.13 -14.24
N ALA A 124 -3.33 -8.53 -14.82
CA ALA A 124 -3.72 -8.79 -16.20
C ALA A 124 -2.66 -8.33 -17.20
N ALA A 125 -2.07 -7.15 -16.98
CA ALA A 125 -1.01 -6.60 -17.81
C ALA A 125 0.25 -7.49 -17.80
N LEU A 126 0.68 -7.95 -16.62
CA LEU A 126 1.80 -8.87 -16.46
C LEU A 126 1.55 -10.20 -17.20
N LYS A 127 0.35 -10.78 -17.04
CA LYS A 127 -0.02 -12.02 -17.73
C LYS A 127 0.04 -11.86 -19.25
N ASN A 128 -0.44 -10.73 -19.77
CA ASN A 128 -0.39 -10.43 -21.20
C ASN A 128 1.04 -10.19 -21.69
N ASN A 129 1.87 -9.50 -20.91
CA ASN A 129 3.30 -9.30 -21.22
C ASN A 129 4.02 -10.65 -21.35
N ILE A 130 3.82 -11.56 -20.39
CA ILE A 130 4.42 -12.91 -20.43
C ILE A 130 3.94 -13.70 -21.66
N LYS A 131 2.63 -13.66 -21.96
CA LYS A 131 2.04 -14.45 -23.04
C LYS A 131 2.38 -13.94 -24.44
N HIS A 132 2.36 -12.62 -24.63
CA HIS A 132 2.43 -11.99 -25.96
C HIS A 132 3.74 -11.26 -26.21
N LYS A 133 4.64 -11.15 -25.21
CA LYS A 133 5.87 -10.33 -25.26
C LYS A 133 5.61 -8.86 -25.61
N THR A 134 4.37 -8.41 -25.52
CA THR A 134 3.98 -7.02 -25.73
C THR A 134 3.86 -6.34 -24.38
N ALA A 135 4.65 -5.30 -24.15
CA ALA A 135 4.47 -4.44 -23.00
C ALA A 135 3.11 -3.74 -23.12
N ILE A 136 2.16 -4.06 -22.25
CA ILE A 136 1.02 -3.18 -22.04
C ILE A 136 1.60 -2.00 -21.26
N PRO A 137 1.59 -0.77 -21.81
CA PRO A 137 2.04 0.40 -21.07
C PRO A 137 1.10 0.54 -19.88
N VAL A 138 1.58 0.08 -18.72
CA VAL A 138 0.74 0.02 -17.54
C VAL A 138 0.45 1.46 -17.10
N ILE A 139 1.39 2.38 -17.34
CA ILE A 139 1.31 3.82 -17.10
C ILE A 139 1.08 4.57 -18.44
N SER A 140 0.07 5.44 -18.44
CA SER A 140 -0.19 6.41 -19.52
C SER A 140 0.77 7.60 -19.43
N ASP A 141 0.91 8.34 -20.53
CA ASP A 141 1.79 9.53 -20.59
C ASP A 141 1.33 10.67 -19.68
N ASP A 142 0.04 10.67 -19.31
CA ASP A 142 -0.59 11.68 -18.45
C ASP A 142 -0.67 11.26 -16.97
N VAL A 143 0.03 10.19 -16.57
CA VAL A 143 -0.02 9.73 -15.16
C VAL A 143 0.53 10.80 -14.24
N THR A 144 -0.24 11.15 -13.22
CA THR A 144 0.22 12.07 -12.19
C THR A 144 1.27 11.39 -11.31
N PHE A 145 2.17 12.17 -10.70
CA PHE A 145 3.14 11.65 -9.74
C PHE A 145 2.45 10.89 -8.58
N ALA A 146 1.33 11.43 -8.09
CA ALA A 146 0.54 10.82 -7.01
C ALA A 146 -0.05 9.45 -7.43
N GLU A 147 -0.58 9.33 -8.64
CA GLU A 147 -1.08 8.04 -9.14
C GLU A 147 0.07 7.03 -9.30
N ALA A 148 1.20 7.45 -9.87
CA ALA A 148 2.38 6.60 -10.02
C ALA A 148 2.90 6.12 -8.64
N LEU A 149 2.88 6.98 -7.64
CA LEU A 149 3.21 6.64 -6.25
C LEU A 149 2.21 5.64 -5.65
N ALA A 150 0.91 5.81 -5.87
CA ALA A 150 -0.10 4.86 -5.42
C ALA A 150 0.13 3.47 -6.04
N ARG A 151 0.50 3.41 -7.31
CA ARG A 151 0.83 2.15 -8.00
C ARG A 151 2.11 1.51 -7.51
N LEU A 152 3.09 2.33 -7.13
CA LEU A 152 4.30 1.85 -6.49
C LEU A 152 3.98 1.02 -5.23
N THR A 153 2.94 1.38 -4.48
CA THR A 153 2.48 0.58 -3.33
C THR A 153 1.99 -0.81 -3.78
N VAL A 154 1.20 -0.90 -4.85
CA VAL A 154 0.71 -2.15 -5.43
C VAL A 154 1.87 -3.06 -5.83
N TRP A 155 2.85 -2.52 -6.56
CA TRP A 155 4.01 -3.30 -7.01
C TRP A 155 4.89 -3.78 -5.86
N LYS A 156 5.00 -3.00 -4.77
CA LYS A 156 5.70 -3.40 -3.55
C LYS A 156 4.96 -4.52 -2.83
N MET A 157 3.63 -4.43 -2.70
CA MET A 157 2.80 -5.44 -2.05
C MET A 157 2.79 -6.78 -2.78
N ASP A 158 2.76 -6.73 -4.12
CA ASP A 158 2.72 -7.93 -4.97
C ASP A 158 4.11 -8.48 -5.34
N ASP A 159 5.17 -7.93 -4.71
CA ASP A 159 6.58 -8.21 -5.00
C ASP A 159 6.88 -8.36 -6.50
N ARG A 160 6.47 -7.37 -7.30
CA ARG A 160 6.66 -7.46 -8.75
C ARG A 160 8.13 -7.64 -9.15
N PRO A 161 8.43 -8.16 -10.34
CA PRO A 161 9.81 -8.20 -10.81
C PRO A 161 10.37 -6.78 -11.07
N ALA A 162 11.62 -6.53 -10.71
CA ALA A 162 12.22 -5.19 -10.85
C ALA A 162 12.33 -4.75 -12.32
N ASN A 163 12.59 -5.68 -13.24
CA ASN A 163 12.58 -5.40 -14.69
C ASN A 163 11.18 -5.04 -15.19
N TYR A 164 10.14 -5.70 -14.69
CA TYR A 164 8.75 -5.36 -15.01
C TYR A 164 8.39 -3.96 -14.53
N VAL A 165 8.72 -3.61 -13.28
CA VAL A 165 8.45 -2.26 -12.75
C VAL A 165 9.22 -1.19 -13.52
N LYS A 166 10.47 -1.45 -13.91
CA LYS A 166 11.27 -0.56 -14.77
C LYS A 166 10.55 -0.29 -16.09
N ALA A 167 10.09 -1.34 -16.76
CA ALA A 167 9.36 -1.23 -18.02
C ALA A 167 7.99 -0.56 -17.86
N ALA A 168 7.26 -0.86 -16.78
CA ALA A 168 5.97 -0.23 -16.48
C ALA A 168 6.10 1.28 -16.27
N LEU A 169 7.24 1.74 -15.76
CA LEU A 169 7.60 3.16 -15.61
C LEU A 169 8.24 3.76 -16.88
N ARG A 170 8.34 2.99 -17.97
CA ARG A 170 8.99 3.38 -19.24
C ARG A 170 10.45 3.79 -19.06
N LEU A 171 11.11 3.12 -18.13
CA LEU A 171 12.54 3.26 -17.85
C LEU A 171 13.36 2.14 -18.49
N ASP A 172 12.71 1.21 -19.18
CA ASP A 172 13.37 0.18 -19.97
C ASP A 172 14.05 0.82 -21.20
N ASN A 173 15.18 0.24 -21.61
CA ASN A 173 15.97 0.66 -22.77
C ASN A 173 16.60 2.07 -22.70
N LEU A 174 16.49 2.77 -21.56
CA LEU A 174 17.22 4.01 -21.34
C LEU A 174 18.66 3.72 -20.89
N SER A 175 19.60 4.55 -21.37
CA SER A 175 20.96 4.55 -20.84
C SER A 175 20.97 4.99 -19.37
N PRO A 176 21.98 4.62 -18.57
CA PRO A 176 22.05 5.04 -17.17
C PRO A 176 21.99 6.57 -16.98
N THR A 177 22.57 7.34 -17.91
CA THR A 177 22.48 8.82 -17.88
C THR A 177 21.05 9.29 -18.17
N ALA A 178 20.39 8.72 -19.18
CA ALA A 178 19.02 9.08 -19.54
C ALA A 178 18.00 8.69 -18.45
N LEU A 179 18.29 7.67 -17.64
CA LEU A 179 17.44 7.29 -16.51
C LEU A 179 17.31 8.45 -15.50
N LEU A 180 18.39 9.18 -15.22
CA LEU A 180 18.41 10.24 -14.22
C LEU A 180 17.53 11.44 -14.56
N GLU A 181 17.29 11.65 -15.84
CA GLU A 181 16.51 12.78 -16.34
C GLU A 181 15.00 12.47 -16.36
N ARG A 182 14.59 11.23 -16.05
CA ARG A 182 13.18 10.81 -16.07
C ARG A 182 12.48 11.09 -14.76
N GLN A 183 11.28 11.67 -14.88
CA GLN A 183 10.38 12.02 -13.78
C GLN A 183 10.08 10.85 -12.81
N TYR A 184 10.10 9.61 -13.28
CA TYR A 184 9.75 8.43 -12.47
C TYR A 184 10.95 7.62 -11.99
N PHE A 185 12.18 8.07 -12.26
CA PHE A 185 13.37 7.35 -11.80
C PHE A 185 13.43 7.26 -10.28
N ASP A 186 13.13 8.34 -9.57
CA ASP A 186 13.09 8.34 -8.10
C ASP A 186 12.05 7.36 -7.54
N LEU A 187 10.93 7.15 -8.23
CA LEU A 187 9.95 6.12 -7.84
C LEU A 187 10.52 4.71 -7.99
N TYR A 188 11.27 4.46 -9.07
CA TYR A 188 11.95 3.18 -9.28
C TYR A 188 13.05 2.93 -8.27
N VAL A 189 13.82 3.96 -7.93
CA VAL A 189 14.83 3.90 -6.86
C VAL A 189 14.17 3.56 -5.51
N ASN A 190 13.06 4.22 -5.18
CA ASN A 190 12.26 3.92 -3.99
C ASN A 190 11.61 2.53 -4.00
N TYR A 191 11.31 2.00 -5.19
CA TYR A 191 10.89 0.62 -5.36
C TYR A 191 12.00 -0.36 -4.97
N LEU A 192 13.19 -0.19 -5.57
CA LEU A 192 14.36 -1.04 -5.34
C LEU A 192 14.79 -1.02 -3.88
N LYS A 193 14.79 0.15 -3.22
CA LYS A 193 15.05 0.27 -1.77
C LYS A 193 14.15 -0.64 -0.94
N GLY A 194 12.84 -0.61 -1.21
CA GLY A 194 11.88 -1.45 -0.50
C GLY A 194 12.10 -2.95 -0.72
N LYS A 195 12.55 -3.33 -1.92
CA LYS A 195 12.86 -4.73 -2.27
C LYS A 195 14.16 -5.20 -1.62
N ALA A 196 15.22 -4.40 -1.66
CA ALA A 196 16.49 -4.67 -0.99
C ALA A 196 16.31 -4.87 0.53
N ILE A 197 15.50 -4.04 1.19
CA ILE A 197 15.16 -4.22 2.62
C ILE A 197 14.47 -5.57 2.87
N ARG A 198 13.57 -6.01 1.98
CA ARG A 198 12.92 -7.32 2.12
C ARG A 198 13.91 -8.47 1.92
N MET A 199 14.83 -8.35 0.96
CA MET A 199 15.91 -9.32 0.77
C MET A 199 16.77 -9.42 2.03
N TYR A 200 17.24 -8.31 2.60
CA TYR A 200 17.98 -8.39 3.86
C TYR A 200 17.21 -9.07 5.01
N ARG A 201 15.89 -8.87 5.08
CA ARG A 201 15.03 -9.55 6.06
C ARG A 201 14.81 -11.04 5.73
N GLY A 202 14.96 -11.44 4.47
CA GLY A 202 14.89 -12.81 4.00
C GLY A 202 16.16 -13.62 4.25
N GLY A 203 17.27 -12.94 4.59
CA GLY A 203 18.57 -13.56 4.87
C GLY A 203 19.58 -13.44 3.72
N GLU A 204 19.23 -12.76 2.64
CA GLU A 204 20.13 -12.48 1.52
C GLU A 204 21.35 -11.66 1.96
N THR A 205 22.50 -11.96 1.35
CA THR A 205 23.77 -11.32 1.67
C THR A 205 23.86 -9.91 1.08
N LYS A 206 24.87 -9.14 1.51
CA LYS A 206 25.14 -7.82 0.93
C LYS A 206 25.49 -7.94 -0.56
N GLU A 207 26.21 -8.99 -0.92
CA GLU A 207 26.63 -9.30 -2.29
C GLU A 207 25.42 -9.64 -3.17
N ASP A 208 24.45 -10.39 -2.65
CA ASP A 208 23.20 -10.70 -3.35
C ASP A 208 22.39 -9.42 -3.64
N VAL A 209 22.25 -8.55 -2.64
CA VAL A 209 21.54 -7.27 -2.77
C VAL A 209 22.26 -6.33 -3.74
N ASP A 210 23.59 -6.20 -3.65
CA ASP A 210 24.40 -5.41 -4.57
C ASP A 210 24.25 -5.90 -6.03
N SER A 211 24.36 -7.20 -6.25
CA SER A 211 24.17 -7.85 -7.55
C SER A 211 22.76 -7.59 -8.11
N PHE A 212 21.73 -7.70 -7.26
CA PHE A 212 20.35 -7.38 -7.64
C PHE A 212 20.19 -5.93 -8.07
N VAL A 213 20.67 -4.96 -7.28
CA VAL A 213 20.54 -3.53 -7.60
C VAL A 213 21.33 -3.18 -8.87
N LYS A 214 22.54 -3.74 -9.05
CA LYS A 214 23.38 -3.46 -10.24
C LYS A 214 22.72 -3.98 -11.50
N THR A 215 22.12 -5.17 -11.41
CA THR A 215 21.37 -5.75 -12.52
C THR A 215 20.12 -4.92 -12.84
N ALA A 216 19.35 -4.51 -11.83
CA ALA A 216 18.13 -3.72 -12.01
C ALA A 216 18.39 -2.34 -12.64
N LEU A 217 19.47 -1.67 -12.21
CA LEU A 217 19.88 -0.37 -12.75
C LEU A 217 20.76 -0.47 -14.01
N SER A 218 21.05 -1.70 -14.47
CA SER A 218 21.90 -1.96 -15.65
C SER A 218 23.32 -1.39 -15.50
N LEU A 219 23.88 -1.44 -14.29
CA LEU A 219 25.21 -0.91 -13.97
C LEU A 219 26.33 -1.93 -14.13
N ASN A 220 26.02 -3.21 -14.34
CA ASN A 220 27.04 -4.26 -14.56
C ASN A 220 27.98 -3.95 -15.75
N SER A 221 27.51 -3.14 -16.71
CA SER A 221 28.24 -2.75 -17.91
C SER A 221 28.97 -1.41 -17.77
N MET A 222 28.86 -0.74 -16.61
CA MET A 222 29.32 0.64 -16.42
C MET A 222 30.55 0.67 -15.49
N PRO A 223 31.66 1.32 -15.90
CA PRO A 223 32.80 1.54 -15.02
C PRO A 223 32.39 2.35 -13.77
N PRO A 224 32.96 2.08 -12.58
CA PRO A 224 32.61 2.78 -11.34
C PRO A 224 32.70 4.30 -11.43
N GLU A 225 33.69 4.82 -12.16
CA GLU A 225 33.92 6.25 -12.40
C GLU A 225 32.80 6.92 -13.21
N ASN A 226 32.00 6.14 -13.94
CA ASN A 226 30.88 6.62 -14.74
C ASN A 226 29.53 6.47 -14.04
N ILE A 227 29.50 5.89 -12.83
CA ILE A 227 28.26 5.80 -12.05
C ILE A 227 27.92 7.20 -11.54
N PRO A 228 26.77 7.77 -11.91
CA PRO A 228 26.39 9.10 -11.46
C PRO A 228 26.30 9.20 -9.94
N ALA A 229 26.71 10.34 -9.37
CA ALA A 229 26.73 10.57 -7.92
C ALA A 229 25.36 10.37 -7.22
N SER A 230 24.25 10.58 -7.93
CA SER A 230 22.90 10.31 -7.43
C SER A 230 22.66 8.81 -7.21
N ILE A 231 23.10 7.98 -8.15
CA ILE A 231 23.05 6.51 -8.05
C ILE A 231 24.02 6.03 -6.97
N ASP A 232 25.24 6.57 -6.92
CA ASP A 232 26.22 6.24 -5.87
C ASP A 232 25.68 6.53 -4.46
N ARG A 233 25.03 7.69 -4.24
CA ARG A 233 24.37 7.99 -2.96
C ARG A 233 23.28 6.98 -2.62
N PHE A 234 22.46 6.60 -3.60
CA PHE A 234 21.45 5.56 -3.42
C PHE A 234 22.08 4.20 -3.05
N TYR A 235 23.15 3.82 -3.75
CA TYR A 235 23.90 2.59 -3.48
C TYR A 235 24.43 2.55 -2.07
N LYS A 236 25.12 3.63 -1.65
CA LYS A 236 25.64 3.77 -0.29
C LYS A 236 24.53 3.67 0.73
N PHE A 237 23.37 4.26 0.46
CA PHE A 237 22.21 4.16 1.35
C PHE A 237 21.66 2.72 1.44
N VAL A 238 21.49 2.03 0.32
CA VAL A 238 20.89 0.67 0.29
C VAL A 238 21.84 -0.38 0.84
N LEU A 239 23.13 -0.27 0.57
CA LEU A 239 24.16 -1.24 0.95
C LEU A 239 24.80 -0.97 2.31
N ASP A 240 24.37 0.09 3.01
CA ASP A 240 24.70 0.30 4.41
C ASP A 240 23.59 -0.30 5.30
N PRO A 241 23.74 -1.54 5.78
CA PRO A 241 22.75 -2.16 6.65
C PRO A 241 22.55 -1.39 7.96
N ASN A 242 23.53 -0.58 8.39
CA ASN A 242 23.40 0.27 9.57
C ASN A 242 22.51 1.49 9.29
N ALA A 243 22.51 2.02 8.06
CA ALA A 243 21.58 3.06 7.62
C ALA A 243 20.12 2.56 7.51
N LEU A 244 19.92 1.25 7.39
CA LEU A 244 18.62 0.59 7.37
C LEU A 244 18.12 0.14 8.76
N SER A 245 18.99 0.17 9.77
CA SER A 245 18.56 0.01 11.14
C SER A 245 17.74 1.24 11.54
N LEU A 246 16.41 1.10 11.54
CA LEU A 246 15.60 1.89 12.46
C LEU A 246 16.16 1.53 13.83
N GLY A 247 16.99 2.42 14.40
CA GLY A 247 17.66 2.17 15.66
C GLY A 247 16.67 1.63 16.69
N PRO A 248 17.10 0.80 17.65
CA PRO A 248 16.20 0.24 18.65
C PRO A 248 15.33 1.35 19.22
N VAL A 249 14.01 1.22 19.04
CA VAL A 249 13.06 2.10 19.73
C VAL A 249 13.32 1.82 21.19
N ALA A 250 14.03 2.74 21.84
CA ALA A 250 14.31 2.67 23.26
C ALA A 250 12.96 2.71 23.96
N THR A 251 12.41 1.54 24.28
CA THR A 251 11.31 1.40 25.23
C THR A 251 11.91 1.64 26.61
N GLY A 252 12.27 2.89 26.88
CA GLY A 252 12.55 3.36 28.23
C GLY A 252 11.25 3.30 28.99
N TRP A 253 11.11 2.30 29.86
CA TRP A 253 10.06 2.26 30.87
C TRP A 253 10.34 3.36 31.89
N GLY A 254 9.83 4.54 31.59
CA GLY A 254 9.77 5.69 32.48
C GLY A 254 8.67 6.58 31.93
N SER A 255 7.63 6.81 32.72
CA SER A 255 6.52 7.70 32.39
C SER A 255 7.04 9.07 31.94
N GLY A 256 7.07 9.28 30.62
CA GLY A 256 7.62 10.48 30.00
C GLY A 256 7.37 10.45 28.50
N TRP A 257 6.92 11.58 27.99
CA TRP A 257 6.56 11.90 26.60
C TRP A 257 7.32 11.11 25.53
N LEU A 258 6.58 10.51 24.59
CA LEU A 258 7.14 9.85 23.42
C LEU A 258 7.70 10.93 22.47
N ARG A 259 9.04 10.98 22.32
CA ARG A 259 9.72 11.91 21.43
C ARG A 259 10.28 11.15 20.23
N LEU A 260 9.58 11.20 19.09
CA LEU A 260 10.09 10.69 17.82
C LEU A 260 10.94 11.78 17.15
N THR A 261 12.24 11.54 17.04
CA THR A 261 13.16 12.44 16.32
C THR A 261 13.51 11.79 14.98
N LEU A 262 13.04 12.39 13.89
CA LEU A 262 13.41 11.97 12.54
C LEU A 262 14.55 12.88 12.04
N CYS A 263 15.78 12.35 12.02
CA CYS A 263 16.92 13.06 11.46
C CYS A 263 16.97 12.82 9.96
N ILE A 264 16.55 13.82 9.16
CA ILE A 264 16.80 13.83 7.72
C ILE A 264 17.98 14.76 7.47
N GLY A 265 19.16 14.18 7.21
CA GLY A 265 20.36 14.94 6.89
C GLY A 265 20.47 15.22 5.38
N ASN A 266 20.44 16.49 4.99
CA ASN A 266 21.04 16.95 3.74
C ASN A 266 22.30 17.75 4.11
N GLY A 267 23.40 17.46 3.43
CA GLY A 267 24.71 18.03 3.71
C GLY A 267 24.70 19.55 3.79
N ALA A 268 25.44 20.07 4.77
CA ALA A 268 25.63 21.49 5.14
C ALA A 268 24.42 22.18 5.80
N GLY A 269 24.07 21.74 7.02
CA GLY A 269 23.27 22.51 7.97
C GLY A 269 22.18 21.70 8.66
N PHE A 270 22.37 21.36 9.94
CA PHE A 270 21.34 20.75 10.77
C PHE A 270 20.24 21.79 11.06
N ARG A 271 19.00 21.52 10.62
CA ARG A 271 17.81 22.16 11.20
C ARG A 271 16.95 21.10 11.87
N GLU A 272 16.87 21.19 13.20
CA GLU A 272 15.96 20.38 13.99
C GLU A 272 14.52 20.81 13.69
N LYS A 273 13.69 19.89 13.17
CA LYS A 273 12.23 20.08 13.14
C LYS A 273 11.62 19.15 14.18
N GLN A 274 11.02 19.75 15.20
CA GLN A 274 10.29 19.04 16.24
C GLN A 274 8.83 18.84 15.80
N VAL A 275 8.35 17.60 15.85
CA VAL A 275 6.93 17.29 15.75
C VAL A 275 6.52 16.66 17.08
N VAL A 276 5.65 17.34 17.82
CA VAL A 276 5.11 16.87 19.09
C VAL A 276 3.68 16.39 18.83
N SER A 277 3.44 15.08 18.92
CA SER A 277 2.08 14.53 18.93
C SER A 277 1.69 14.15 20.35
N GLN A 278 0.61 14.75 20.86
CA GLN A 278 0.08 14.47 22.19
C GLN A 278 -0.88 13.29 22.13
N PHE A 279 -0.54 12.17 22.79
CA PHE A 279 -1.46 11.05 22.99
C PHE A 279 -2.02 11.14 24.42
N VAL A 280 -3.33 11.33 24.55
CA VAL A 280 -4.05 11.26 25.83
C VAL A 280 -4.37 9.80 26.11
N HIS A 281 -3.81 9.25 27.19
CA HIS A 281 -4.03 7.87 27.59
C HIS A 281 -5.12 7.82 28.67
N GLU A 282 -6.33 7.43 28.29
CA GLU A 282 -7.40 7.14 29.25
C GLU A 282 -7.32 5.65 29.67
N ARG A 283 -7.24 5.38 30.97
CA ARG A 283 -7.10 4.02 31.51
C ARG A 283 -8.41 3.25 31.36
N VAL A 284 -8.38 2.12 30.66
CA VAL A 284 -9.43 1.08 30.71
C VAL A 284 -8.82 -0.23 31.21
N LYS A 285 -9.45 -0.84 32.23
CA LYS A 285 -9.14 -2.17 32.76
C LYS A 285 -9.96 -3.23 32.02
N THR A 286 -9.30 -4.30 31.57
CA THR A 286 -9.58 -5.75 31.75
C THR A 286 -9.18 -6.60 30.54
N ASP A 287 -8.95 -7.88 30.85
CA ASP A 287 -8.29 -8.97 30.12
C ASP A 287 -9.05 -9.53 28.90
N GLU A 288 -8.32 -9.94 27.84
CA GLU A 288 -8.45 -11.23 27.13
C GLU A 288 -7.48 -11.37 25.93
N ILE A 289 -7.10 -12.62 25.62
CA ILE A 289 -6.13 -13.05 24.60
C ILE A 289 -6.73 -12.95 23.19
N ILE A 290 -5.98 -12.37 22.23
CA ILE A 290 -6.34 -12.31 20.81
C ILE A 290 -5.68 -13.45 20.04
N VAL A 291 -6.50 -14.31 19.44
CA VAL A 291 -6.17 -15.08 18.22
C VAL A 291 -6.61 -14.24 17.02
N PHE A 292 -5.73 -14.05 16.03
CA PHE A 292 -6.01 -13.24 14.86
C PHE A 292 -7.13 -13.82 13.99
N ARG A 293 -8.27 -13.10 13.89
CA ARG A 293 -9.09 -13.00 12.66
C ARG A 293 -10.11 -11.83 12.72
N ASN A 294 -10.01 -10.98 11.70
CA ASN A 294 -10.94 -9.98 11.15
C ASN A 294 -12.29 -9.66 11.85
N LYS A 295 -12.48 -8.35 12.13
CA LYS A 295 -13.73 -7.57 12.28
C LYS A 295 -14.72 -7.98 13.40
N CYS A 296 -14.94 -7.12 14.41
CA CYS A 296 -16.14 -6.24 14.56
C CYS A 296 -16.46 -5.79 16.01
N PHE A 297 -17.04 -4.57 16.07
CA PHE A 297 -18.07 -3.97 16.96
C PHE A 297 -18.11 -4.24 18.48
N ILE A 298 -18.15 -3.13 19.25
CA ILE A 298 -18.57 -3.06 20.65
C ILE A 298 -20.08 -2.77 20.71
N SER A 299 -20.82 -3.59 21.46
CA SER A 299 -22.18 -3.31 21.95
C SER A 299 -22.19 -3.55 23.47
N HIS A 300 -22.69 -2.58 24.23
CA HIS A 300 -22.75 -2.63 25.69
C HIS A 300 -23.89 -3.52 26.21
N ARG A 301 -23.59 -4.41 27.17
CA ARG A 301 -24.43 -4.66 28.37
C ARG A 301 -23.69 -5.45 29.48
N LYS A 302 -24.31 -5.40 30.67
CA LYS A 302 -23.81 -5.58 32.04
C LYS A 302 -23.61 -7.04 32.53
N THR A 303 -22.67 -7.14 33.50
CA THR A 303 -22.62 -7.92 34.77
C THR A 303 -22.33 -9.43 34.84
N GLU A 304 -21.40 -9.73 35.78
CA GLU A 304 -21.30 -10.83 36.77
C GLU A 304 -20.21 -11.93 36.66
N SER A 305 -19.37 -11.93 37.71
CA SER A 305 -18.70 -13.00 38.52
C SER A 305 -17.72 -14.06 37.93
N MET A 306 -16.46 -13.93 38.43
CA MET A 306 -15.62 -14.93 39.14
C MET A 306 -15.46 -16.38 38.63
N THR A 307 -14.22 -16.75 38.25
CA THR A 307 -13.34 -17.83 38.80
C THR A 307 -12.42 -18.45 37.73
N PHE A 308 -11.25 -17.86 37.43
CA PHE A 308 -10.20 -18.52 36.61
C PHE A 308 -8.83 -17.87 36.84
N PHE A 309 -8.23 -18.00 38.04
CA PHE A 309 -6.95 -17.33 38.33
C PHE A 309 -5.78 -18.22 38.78
N HIS A 310 -5.87 -19.56 38.64
CA HIS A 310 -4.76 -20.44 39.09
C HIS A 310 -4.06 -21.29 38.03
N ILE A 311 -4.48 -21.27 36.76
CA ILE A 311 -3.85 -22.13 35.73
C ILE A 311 -2.86 -21.35 34.82
N CYS A 312 -2.96 -20.02 34.71
CA CYS A 312 -2.11 -19.26 33.77
C CYS A 312 -0.68 -18.97 34.25
N PHE A 313 -0.37 -19.11 35.55
CA PHE A 313 0.96 -18.72 36.06
C PHE A 313 2.06 -19.76 35.81
N LEU A 314 1.71 -21.02 35.51
CA LEU A 314 2.68 -22.10 35.27
C LEU A 314 3.17 -22.19 33.82
N SER A 315 2.44 -21.66 32.84
CA SER A 315 2.83 -21.69 31.43
C SER A 315 3.89 -20.64 31.07
N ILE A 316 3.95 -19.53 31.80
CA ILE A 316 4.88 -18.42 31.53
C ILE A 316 6.30 -18.74 32.03
N LEU A 317 6.45 -19.59 33.06
CA LEU A 317 7.76 -19.96 33.59
C LEU A 317 8.48 -21.04 32.77
N VAL A 318 7.76 -21.89 32.03
CA VAL A 318 8.37 -22.90 31.15
C VAL A 318 8.95 -22.28 29.87
N PHE A 319 8.38 -21.17 29.40
CA PHE A 319 8.87 -20.47 28.20
C PHE A 319 10.16 -19.66 28.43
N TYR A 320 10.37 -19.14 29.65
CA TYR A 320 11.58 -18.38 29.98
C TYR A 320 12.82 -19.25 30.23
N SER A 321 12.66 -20.56 30.48
CA SER A 321 13.79 -21.46 30.73
C SER A 321 14.45 -22.01 29.45
N CYS A 322 13.85 -21.79 28.27
CA CYS A 322 14.37 -22.34 26.99
C CYS A 322 15.20 -21.36 26.14
N ILE A 323 15.35 -20.08 26.52
CA ILE A 323 16.01 -19.06 25.66
C ILE A 323 17.44 -18.70 26.09
N PHE A 324 17.94 -19.15 27.24
CA PHE A 324 19.35 -18.95 27.63
C PHE A 324 20.09 -20.26 27.81
N LYS A 325 20.54 -20.85 26.70
CA LYS A 325 21.68 -21.77 26.70
C LYS A 325 22.30 -21.84 25.31
N THR A 326 23.24 -20.95 25.02
CA THR A 326 24.35 -21.25 24.11
C THR A 326 25.59 -20.38 24.39
N TRP A 327 26.57 -21.02 25.05
CA TRP A 327 28.03 -20.93 24.88
C TRP A 327 28.74 -19.56 24.87
N VAL A 328 29.41 -19.25 25.99
CA VAL A 328 30.69 -18.52 26.01
C VAL A 328 31.75 -19.46 26.59
N ILE A 329 32.66 -19.94 25.74
CA ILE A 329 33.93 -20.54 26.18
C ILE A 329 34.93 -19.40 26.35
N CYS A 330 35.42 -19.24 27.56
CA CYS A 330 36.49 -18.30 27.92
C CYS A 330 37.82 -19.10 28.01
N PRO A 331 38.91 -18.70 27.33
CA PRO A 331 40.18 -19.39 27.48
C PRO A 331 40.91 -18.97 28.76
N LYS A 332 41.44 -19.98 29.47
CA LYS A 332 42.27 -19.87 30.66
C LYS A 332 43.54 -19.03 30.41
N ARG A 333 43.79 -18.08 31.30
CA ARG A 333 45.06 -17.34 31.43
C ARG A 333 46.08 -18.27 32.11
N VAL A 334 47.19 -18.58 31.43
CA VAL A 334 48.35 -19.30 32.00
C VAL A 334 49.27 -18.26 32.63
N SER A 335 49.50 -18.35 33.95
CA SER A 335 50.60 -17.65 34.62
C SER A 335 51.90 -18.41 34.38
N LYS A 336 52.90 -17.74 33.79
CA LYS A 336 54.29 -18.20 33.81
C LYS A 336 54.96 -17.67 35.08
N GLN A 337 55.52 -18.59 35.85
CA GLN A 337 56.61 -18.30 36.79
C GLN A 337 57.89 -18.06 35.97
N HIS A 338 58.63 -17.00 36.31
CA HIS A 338 60.08 -16.97 36.37
C HIS A 338 60.51 -15.91 37.37
#